data_AF-A0A7S1SN79-F1
#
_entry.id   AF-A0A7S1SN79-F1
#
_cell.length_a   1.000
_cell.length_b   1.000
_cell.length_c   1.000
_cell.angle_alpha   90.00
_cell.angle_beta   90.00
_cell.angle_gamma   90.00
#
_symmetry.space_group_name_H-M   'P 1'
#
loop_
_entity.id
_entity.type
_entity.pdbx_description
1 polymer ?
#
loop_
_entity_poly.entity_id
_entity_poly.type
_entity_poly.pdbx_seq_one_letter_code
_entity_poly.pdbx_strand_id
1 'polypeptide(L)'
;SGASSSSSASYLAQAAALQDHFARNLRMSGAGNKTASLVPGSELTLAQRYGLVQRPAALLTVEEWQAAQEKSRKRQDSCGECAICRDEFRDEDQVLLSCSHVFHKQCIAAFEKFAKQRCCPLCRTEQYQKRVIDDGRQLYRHKCATRIQACYKGHMVRVAYKSLRRTIPYKDPRLKRRWLEERIQEQSAALVKEVEEDRGDLDSFFAELDASVAASKAQMEQAEASFLRRRAPSEGGQSSSNRAD
;
A
#
# COMPACT_ATOMS: atom_id res chain seq x y z
N SER A 1 40.82 26.54 68.58
CA SER A 1 39.49 25.91 68.81
C SER A 1 38.53 25.98 67.61
N GLY A 2 38.93 26.46 66.41
CA GLY A 2 38.01 26.65 65.27
C GLY A 2 37.85 25.49 64.27
N ALA A 3 38.62 24.40 64.37
CA ALA A 3 38.60 23.30 63.39
C ALA A 3 37.50 22.25 63.66
N SER A 4 37.00 22.15 64.90
CA SER A 4 36.02 21.14 65.31
C SER A 4 34.59 21.49 64.86
N SER A 5 34.26 22.78 64.80
CA SER A 5 32.93 23.26 64.42
C SER A 5 32.65 23.10 62.92
N SER A 6 33.65 23.34 62.07
CA SER A 6 33.51 23.16 60.61
C SER A 6 33.28 21.71 60.19
N SER A 7 33.89 20.76 60.91
CA SER A 7 33.70 19.33 60.70
C SER A 7 32.27 18.89 61.08
N SER A 8 31.75 19.36 62.22
CA SER A 8 30.40 19.01 62.69
C SER A 8 29.29 19.49 61.74
N ALA A 9 29.41 20.70 61.19
CA ALA A 9 28.45 21.23 60.22
C ALA A 9 28.45 20.44 58.90
N SER A 10 29.62 19.95 58.47
CA SER A 10 29.75 19.10 57.28
C SER A 10 29.04 17.75 57.45
N TYR A 11 29.17 17.12 58.62
CA TYR A 11 28.47 15.86 58.91
C TYR A 11 26.95 16.02 58.97
N LEU A 12 26.46 17.12 59.56
CA LEU A 12 25.02 17.42 59.58
C LEU A 12 24.46 17.62 58.16
N ALA A 13 25.20 18.32 57.29
CA ALA A 13 24.81 18.52 55.89
C ALA A 13 24.79 17.19 55.11
N GLN A 14 25.78 16.32 55.32
CA GLN A 14 25.84 14.99 54.71
C GLN A 14 24.68 14.08 55.19
N ALA A 15 24.37 14.10 56.49
CA ALA A 15 23.26 13.34 57.07
C ALA A 15 21.91 13.82 56.52
N ALA A 16 21.69 15.13 56.45
CA ALA A 16 20.48 15.71 55.86
C ALA A 16 20.35 15.35 54.36
N ALA A 17 21.46 15.38 53.61
CA ALA A 17 21.48 14.98 52.21
C ALA A 17 21.08 13.50 52.03
N LEU A 18 21.56 12.61 52.90
CA LEU A 18 21.23 11.18 52.87
C LEU A 18 19.74 10.95 53.22
N GLN A 19 19.24 11.62 54.25
CA GLN A 19 17.83 11.56 54.66
C GLN A 19 16.88 12.01 53.54
N ASP A 20 17.19 13.14 52.89
CA ASP A 20 16.42 13.64 51.73
C ASP A 20 16.43 12.63 50.57
N HIS A 21 17.58 12.02 50.27
CA HIS A 21 17.69 11.01 49.22
C HIS A 21 16.76 9.80 49.46
N PHE A 22 16.80 9.22 50.67
CA PHE A 22 15.96 8.07 51.01
C PHE A 22 14.48 8.43 51.13
N ALA A 23 14.15 9.61 51.67
CA ALA A 23 12.77 10.08 51.77
C ALA A 23 12.11 10.22 50.39
N ARG A 24 12.84 10.73 49.39
CA ARG A 24 12.39 10.80 47.99
C ARG A 24 12.24 9.42 47.35
N ASN A 25 13.17 8.51 47.62
CA ASN A 25 13.13 7.15 47.06
C ASN A 25 11.93 6.34 47.61
N LEU A 26 11.64 6.49 48.91
CA LEU A 26 10.50 5.87 49.59
C LEU A 26 9.18 6.61 49.40
N ARG A 27 9.16 7.73 48.66
CA ARG A 27 7.98 8.60 48.45
C ARG A 27 7.30 9.01 49.76
N MET A 28 8.08 9.38 50.77
CA MET A 28 7.57 9.84 52.07
C MET A 28 6.84 11.18 51.92
N SER A 29 5.80 11.40 52.73
CA SER A 29 5.06 12.68 52.75
C SER A 29 6.00 13.83 53.16
N GLY A 30 6.03 14.90 52.37
CA GLY A 30 6.91 16.07 52.58
C GLY A 30 8.25 16.01 51.85
N ALA A 31 8.63 14.87 51.26
CA ALA A 31 9.73 14.82 50.29
C ALA A 31 9.27 15.48 48.98
N GLY A 32 10.07 16.36 48.39
CA GLY A 32 9.70 17.04 47.14
C GLY A 32 9.30 16.06 46.03
N ASN A 33 8.36 16.46 45.16
CA ASN A 33 7.75 15.61 44.11
C ASN A 33 8.73 15.01 43.07
N LYS A 34 10.02 15.35 43.13
CA LYS A 34 11.05 14.81 42.24
C LYS A 34 11.58 13.49 42.79
N THR A 35 11.28 12.38 42.10
CA THR A 35 11.81 11.05 42.42
C THR A 35 13.34 11.05 42.47
N ALA A 36 13.92 10.30 43.41
CA ALA A 36 15.37 10.14 43.53
C ALA A 36 16.00 9.72 42.18
N SER A 37 17.16 10.29 41.87
CA SER A 37 17.90 10.10 40.64
C SER A 37 18.40 8.66 40.57
N LEU A 38 17.60 7.74 40.04
CA LEU A 38 17.98 6.36 39.71
C LEU A 38 18.04 6.14 38.19
N VAL A 39 17.56 7.11 37.42
CA VAL A 39 17.48 7.03 35.96
C VAL A 39 18.69 7.76 35.37
N PRO A 40 19.36 7.20 34.35
CA PRO A 40 20.39 7.94 33.61
C PRO A 40 19.89 9.30 33.15
N GLY A 41 20.62 10.36 33.48
CA GLY A 41 20.30 11.74 33.08
C GLY A 41 19.42 12.58 34.02
N SER A 42 18.92 12.03 35.14
CA SER A 42 18.18 12.84 36.13
C SER A 42 19.08 13.73 36.99
N GLU A 43 18.54 14.85 37.49
CA GLU A 43 19.24 15.76 38.40
C GLU A 43 19.78 15.00 39.63
N LEU A 44 21.07 15.16 39.92
CA LEU A 44 21.70 14.49 41.06
C LEU A 44 21.17 15.06 42.38
N THR A 45 20.82 14.17 43.29
CA THR A 45 20.57 14.53 44.70
C THR A 45 21.85 15.02 45.36
N LEU A 46 21.72 15.81 46.43
CA LEU A 46 22.87 16.30 47.18
C LEU A 46 23.73 15.15 47.74
N ALA A 47 23.09 14.05 48.17
CA ALA A 47 23.80 12.84 48.63
C ALA A 47 24.67 12.21 47.54
N GLN A 48 24.19 12.18 46.29
CA GLN A 48 24.97 11.66 45.15
C GLN A 48 26.11 12.61 44.76
N ARG A 49 25.93 13.92 44.92
CA ARG A 49 27.01 14.91 44.71
C ARG A 49 28.10 14.78 45.75
N TYR A 50 27.73 14.48 47.00
CA TYR A 50 28.69 14.18 48.08
C TYR A 50 29.28 12.76 48.01
N GLY A 51 28.85 11.92 47.07
CA GLY A 51 29.34 10.54 46.94
C GLY A 51 28.84 9.58 48.03
N LEU A 52 27.85 9.98 48.83
CA LEU A 52 27.24 9.14 49.88
C LEU A 52 26.35 8.04 49.28
N VAL A 53 25.82 8.27 48.08
CA VAL A 53 25.01 7.32 47.31
C VAL A 53 25.57 7.22 45.90
N GLN A 54 25.53 6.03 45.32
CA GLN A 54 25.98 5.80 43.94
C GLN A 54 25.23 6.71 42.96
N ARG A 55 26.02 7.36 42.09
CA ARG A 55 25.51 8.17 41.00
C ARG A 55 24.92 7.25 39.92
N PRO A 56 23.77 7.60 39.30
CA PRO A 56 23.24 6.83 38.18
C PRO A 56 24.22 6.80 37.02
N ALA A 57 24.15 5.74 36.23
CA ALA A 57 24.92 5.65 35.00
C ALA A 57 24.68 6.91 34.14
N ALA A 58 25.76 7.42 33.54
CA ALA A 58 25.66 8.55 32.62
C ALA A 58 24.84 8.16 31.38
N LEU A 59 24.21 9.15 30.74
CA LEU A 59 23.60 8.94 29.43
C LEU A 59 24.68 8.51 28.42
N LEU A 60 24.35 7.54 27.57
CA LEU A 60 25.26 7.09 26.53
C LEU A 60 25.57 8.26 25.59
N THR A 61 26.83 8.38 25.20
CA THR A 61 27.27 9.37 24.21
C THR A 61 26.78 8.98 22.81
N VAL A 62 26.85 9.92 21.87
CA VAL A 62 26.49 9.66 20.47
C VAL A 62 27.36 8.54 19.88
N GLU A 63 28.64 8.52 20.22
CA GLU A 63 29.61 7.50 19.77
C GLU A 63 29.28 6.11 20.32
N GLU A 64 28.93 6.01 21.60
CA GLU A 64 28.52 4.74 22.22
C GLU A 64 27.24 4.21 21.56
N TRP A 65 26.31 5.10 21.23
CA TRP A 65 25.11 4.73 20.50
C TRP A 65 25.39 4.29 19.06
N GLN A 66 26.36 4.92 18.38
CA GLN A 66 26.80 4.49 17.05
C GLN A 66 27.43 3.09 17.12
N ALA A 67 28.28 2.83 18.12
CA ALA A 67 28.87 1.51 18.34
C ALA A 67 27.81 0.44 18.65
N ALA A 68 26.80 0.77 19.46
CA ALA A 68 25.67 -0.13 19.73
C ALA A 68 24.86 -0.42 18.45
N GLN A 69 24.63 0.60 17.61
CA GLN A 69 23.93 0.44 16.34
C GLN A 69 24.74 -0.39 15.34
N GLU A 70 26.06 -0.19 15.28
CA GLU A 70 26.94 -0.98 14.41
C GLU A 70 26.93 -2.45 14.81
N LYS A 71 26.95 -2.76 16.11
CA LYS A 71 26.81 -4.14 16.61
C LYS A 71 25.47 -4.76 16.18
N SER A 72 24.38 -4.02 16.31
CA SER A 72 23.06 -4.46 15.84
C SER A 72 23.03 -4.71 14.32
N ARG A 73 23.61 -3.80 13.53
CA ARG A 73 23.71 -3.94 12.07
C ARG A 73 24.55 -5.13 11.63
N LYS A 74 25.67 -5.41 12.31
CA LYS A 74 26.51 -6.60 12.07
C LYS A 74 25.74 -7.91 12.30
N ARG A 75 24.88 -7.94 13.32
CA ARG A 75 23.98 -9.09 13.57
C ARG A 75 22.74 -9.11 12.69
N GLN A 76 22.47 -8.03 11.97
CA GLN A 76 21.27 -7.83 11.17
C GLN A 76 19.97 -7.91 11.99
N ASP A 77 20.00 -7.44 13.25
CA ASP A 77 18.84 -7.54 14.16
C ASP A 77 17.58 -6.89 13.56
N SER A 78 17.73 -5.78 12.83
CA SER A 78 16.60 -5.07 12.19
C SER A 78 16.10 -5.73 10.90
N CYS A 79 16.79 -6.74 10.38
CA CYS A 79 16.36 -7.53 9.21
C CYS A 79 15.43 -8.68 9.61
N GLY A 80 15.55 -9.16 10.85
CA GLY A 80 14.74 -10.23 11.40
C GLY A 80 13.36 -9.76 11.91
N GLU A 81 12.79 -10.60 12.76
CA GLU A 81 11.53 -10.35 13.46
C GLU A 81 11.78 -9.78 14.87
N CYS A 82 10.83 -9.01 15.39
CA CYS A 82 10.89 -8.55 16.76
C CYS A 82 10.72 -9.73 17.73
N ALA A 83 11.68 -9.96 18.61
CA ALA A 83 11.65 -11.12 19.52
C ALA A 83 10.49 -11.14 20.55
N ILE A 84 9.73 -10.04 20.69
CA ILE A 84 8.57 -9.97 21.58
C ILE A 84 7.28 -10.40 20.86
N CYS A 85 6.97 -9.80 19.70
CA CYS A 85 5.73 -10.11 18.96
C CYS A 85 5.92 -11.14 17.83
N ARG A 86 7.16 -11.45 17.45
CA ARG A 86 7.51 -12.34 16.33
C ARG A 86 6.99 -11.86 14.97
N ASP A 87 6.88 -10.54 14.80
CA ASP A 87 6.54 -9.90 13.54
C ASP A 87 7.73 -9.12 12.96
N GLU A 88 7.76 -9.00 11.64
CA GLU A 88 8.67 -8.10 10.93
C GLU A 88 8.49 -6.65 11.40
N PHE A 89 9.57 -5.86 11.39
CA PHE A 89 9.52 -4.49 11.90
C PHE A 89 8.66 -3.51 11.09
N ARG A 90 8.39 -3.83 9.82
CA ARG A 90 7.56 -3.05 8.90
C ARG A 90 7.90 -1.55 8.92
N ASP A 91 6.89 -0.67 8.95
CA ASP A 91 7.04 0.79 9.00
C ASP A 91 6.95 1.32 10.46
N GLU A 92 6.90 0.44 11.46
CA GLU A 92 6.75 0.81 12.86
C GLU A 92 8.02 1.38 13.48
N ASP A 93 7.85 2.21 14.51
CA ASP A 93 8.97 2.79 15.27
C ASP A 93 9.75 1.67 15.98
N GLN A 94 11.05 1.61 15.71
CA GLN A 94 11.99 0.70 16.35
C GLN A 94 12.81 1.40 17.42
N VAL A 95 13.24 0.61 18.39
CA VAL A 95 14.07 1.08 19.49
C VAL A 95 15.28 0.17 19.62
N LEU A 96 16.46 0.79 19.61
CA LEU A 96 17.72 0.19 19.98
C LEU A 96 17.97 0.39 21.47
N LEU A 97 18.26 -0.69 22.18
CA LEU A 97 18.69 -0.64 23.58
C LEU A 97 20.20 -0.43 23.68
N SER A 98 20.69 0.08 24.82
CA SER A 98 22.13 0.23 25.08
C SER A 98 22.89 -1.11 25.04
N CYS A 99 22.19 -2.23 25.27
CA CYS A 99 22.74 -3.58 25.08
C CYS A 99 22.77 -4.04 23.61
N SER A 100 22.54 -3.13 22.65
CA SER A 100 22.52 -3.34 21.19
C SER A 100 21.36 -4.15 20.62
N HIS A 101 20.36 -4.57 21.41
CA HIS A 101 19.19 -5.30 20.89
C HIS A 101 18.10 -4.35 20.39
N VAL A 102 17.32 -4.81 19.39
CA VAL A 102 16.28 -4.01 18.72
C VAL A 102 14.89 -4.62 18.94
N PHE A 103 13.90 -3.76 19.22
CA PHE A 103 12.50 -4.13 19.39
C PHE A 103 11.57 -3.04 18.83
N HIS A 104 10.29 -3.36 18.61
CA HIS A 104 9.28 -2.31 18.41
C HIS A 104 9.19 -1.46 19.67
N LYS A 105 9.02 -0.15 19.47
CA LYS A 105 8.79 0.82 20.54
C LYS A 105 7.61 0.44 21.44
N GLN A 106 6.53 -0.06 20.82
CA GLN A 106 5.33 -0.49 21.54
C GLN A 106 5.57 -1.80 22.30
N CYS A 107 6.20 -2.79 21.67
CA CYS A 107 6.47 -4.08 22.30
C CYS A 107 7.36 -3.94 23.54
N ILE A 108 8.43 -3.15 23.46
CA ILE A 108 9.31 -2.96 24.64
C ILE A 108 8.62 -2.17 25.74
N ALA A 109 7.79 -1.17 25.40
CA ALA A 109 7.01 -0.43 26.38
C ALA A 109 5.97 -1.31 27.10
N ALA A 110 5.30 -2.20 26.36
CA ALA A 110 4.39 -3.17 26.94
C ALA A 110 5.11 -4.18 27.85
N PHE A 111 6.29 -4.65 27.43
CA PHE A 111 7.14 -5.53 28.23
C PHE A 111 7.59 -4.86 29.54
N GLU A 112 8.09 -3.62 29.50
CA GLU A 112 8.47 -2.85 30.70
C GLU A 112 7.28 -2.71 31.67
N LYS A 113 6.07 -2.47 31.15
CA LYS A 113 4.85 -2.33 31.95
C LYS A 113 4.44 -3.65 32.62
N PHE A 114 4.57 -4.77 31.90
CA PHE A 114 4.21 -6.10 32.40
C PHE A 114 5.23 -6.63 33.41
N ALA A 115 6.52 -6.57 33.08
CA ALA A 115 7.60 -7.09 33.92
C ALA A 115 7.86 -6.25 35.18
N LYS A 116 7.35 -4.99 35.23
CA LYS A 116 7.61 -4.00 36.28
C LYS A 116 9.11 -3.68 36.49
N GLN A 117 9.97 -4.14 35.60
CA GLN A 117 11.41 -3.94 35.62
C GLN A 117 11.92 -3.65 34.20
N ARG A 118 12.94 -2.80 34.09
CA ARG A 118 13.60 -2.49 32.82
C ARG A 118 14.76 -3.47 32.57
N CYS A 119 14.45 -4.67 32.10
CA CYS A 119 15.44 -5.67 31.70
C CYS A 119 15.26 -6.03 30.22
N CYS A 120 16.37 -6.26 29.51
CA CYS A 120 16.30 -6.65 28.10
C CYS A 120 15.70 -8.06 27.97
N PRO A 121 14.67 -8.30 27.13
CA PRO A 121 14.10 -9.63 26.93
C PRO A 121 15.10 -10.68 26.43
N LEU A 122 16.16 -10.27 25.75
CA LEU A 122 17.15 -11.16 25.13
C LEU A 122 18.35 -11.43 26.04
N CYS A 123 18.99 -10.38 26.55
CA CYS A 123 20.24 -10.51 27.32
C CYS A 123 20.11 -10.18 28.81
N ARG A 124 18.89 -9.86 29.29
CA ARG A 124 18.58 -9.53 30.69
C ARG A 124 19.36 -8.36 31.29
N THR A 125 20.11 -7.61 30.48
CA THR A 125 20.76 -6.36 30.92
C THR A 125 19.72 -5.43 31.53
N GLU A 126 19.96 -5.02 32.77
CA GLU A 126 19.09 -4.15 33.52
C GLU A 126 19.40 -2.68 33.25
N GLN A 127 18.43 -1.80 33.52
CA GLN A 127 18.61 -0.34 33.48
C GLN A 127 19.18 0.19 32.14
N TYR A 128 18.82 -0.46 31.04
CA TYR A 128 19.26 -0.05 29.71
C TYR A 128 18.71 1.34 29.34
N GLN A 129 19.45 2.02 28.46
CA GLN A 129 18.96 3.21 27.78
C GLN A 129 18.34 2.83 26.44
N LYS A 130 17.51 3.71 25.88
CA LYS A 130 16.77 3.44 24.64
C LYS A 130 16.91 4.60 23.64
N ARG A 131 17.09 4.27 22.36
CA ARG A 131 17.15 5.23 21.25
C ARG A 131 16.27 4.75 20.10
N VAL A 132 15.44 5.63 19.55
CA VAL A 132 14.63 5.32 18.36
C VAL A 132 15.55 5.18 17.14
N ILE A 133 15.32 4.17 16.31
CA ILE A 133 16.05 3.92 15.06
C ILE A 133 15.09 3.69 13.90
N ASP A 134 15.59 3.83 12.67
CA ASP A 134 14.80 3.70 11.43
C ASP A 134 15.28 2.52 10.54
N ASP A 135 16.25 1.73 11.01
CA ASP A 135 16.94 0.72 10.20
C ASP A 135 15.98 -0.33 9.60
N GLY A 136 15.08 -0.91 10.40
CA GLY A 136 14.12 -1.90 9.90
C GLY A 136 13.05 -1.27 8.99
N ARG A 137 12.71 0.01 9.20
CA ARG A 137 11.79 0.74 8.31
C ARG A 137 12.39 0.87 6.92
N GLN A 138 13.65 1.26 6.84
CA GLN A 138 14.40 1.35 5.58
C GLN A 138 14.50 -0.01 4.88
N LEU A 139 14.82 -1.07 5.63
CA LEU A 139 14.88 -2.43 5.09
C LEU A 139 13.52 -2.91 4.56
N TYR A 140 12.44 -2.65 5.30
CA TYR A 140 11.09 -3.00 4.87
C TYR A 140 10.68 -2.25 3.59
N ARG A 141 10.95 -0.95 3.52
CA ARG A 141 10.70 -0.14 2.31
C ARG A 141 11.47 -0.66 1.11
N HIS A 142 12.74 -1.03 1.31
CA HIS A 142 13.54 -1.65 0.25
C HIS A 142 12.93 -2.97 -0.23
N LYS A 143 12.52 -3.85 0.70
CA LYS A 143 11.84 -5.12 0.37
C LYS A 143 10.54 -4.89 -0.42
N CYS A 144 9.72 -3.93 -0.02
CA CYS A 144 8.51 -3.53 -0.75
C CYS A 144 8.85 -3.04 -2.16
N ALA A 145 9.82 -2.15 -2.30
CA ALA A 145 10.28 -1.63 -3.59
C ALA A 145 10.74 -2.76 -4.52
N THR A 146 11.56 -3.70 -4.02
CA THR A 146 12.00 -4.87 -4.80
C THR A 146 10.82 -5.71 -5.29
N ARG A 147 9.81 -5.96 -4.43
CA ARG A 147 8.61 -6.73 -4.82
C ARG A 147 7.80 -6.04 -5.90
N ILE A 148 7.58 -4.73 -5.76
CA ILE A 148 6.85 -3.92 -6.75
C ILE A 148 7.61 -3.93 -8.08
N GLN A 149 8.91 -3.67 -8.05
CA GLN A 149 9.77 -3.66 -9.23
C GLN A 149 9.79 -5.03 -9.92
N ALA A 150 9.88 -6.13 -9.17
CA ALA A 150 9.86 -7.48 -9.73
C ALA A 150 8.52 -7.78 -10.42
N CYS A 151 7.39 -7.42 -9.80
CA CYS A 151 6.06 -7.59 -10.38
C CYS A 151 5.92 -6.79 -11.68
N TYR A 152 6.33 -5.52 -11.66
CA TYR A 152 6.26 -4.62 -12.81
C TYR A 152 7.15 -5.10 -13.96
N LYS A 153 8.43 -5.41 -13.69
CA LYS A 153 9.35 -5.96 -14.70
C LYS A 153 8.80 -7.25 -15.29
N GLY A 154 8.26 -8.15 -14.45
CA GLY A 154 7.61 -9.37 -14.90
C GLY A 154 6.35 -9.13 -15.73
N HIS A 155 5.58 -8.09 -15.44
CA HIS A 155 4.44 -7.68 -16.26
C HIS A 155 4.90 -7.18 -17.64
N MET A 156 5.87 -6.26 -17.68
CA MET A 156 6.42 -5.73 -18.93
C MET A 156 6.95 -6.85 -19.83
N VAL A 157 7.73 -7.78 -19.28
CA VAL A 157 8.26 -8.92 -20.04
C VAL A 157 7.13 -9.80 -20.58
N ARG A 158 6.08 -10.07 -19.80
CA ARG A 158 4.93 -10.85 -20.27
C ARG A 158 4.17 -10.16 -21.39
N VAL A 159 3.99 -8.84 -21.31
CA VAL A 159 3.37 -8.03 -22.38
C VAL A 159 4.23 -8.09 -23.65
N ALA A 160 5.53 -7.85 -23.53
CA ALA A 160 6.47 -7.92 -24.66
C ALA A 160 6.52 -9.33 -25.27
N TYR A 161 6.54 -10.38 -24.43
CA TYR A 161 6.56 -11.77 -24.86
C TYR A 161 5.29 -12.14 -25.63
N LYS A 162 4.10 -11.71 -25.19
CA LYS A 162 2.85 -11.94 -25.93
C LYS A 162 2.90 -11.30 -27.32
N SER A 163 3.40 -10.07 -27.42
CA SER A 163 3.58 -9.39 -28.71
C SER A 163 4.57 -10.15 -29.61
N LEU A 164 5.73 -10.53 -29.09
CA LEU A 164 6.73 -11.32 -29.80
C LEU A 164 6.18 -12.67 -30.28
N ARG A 165 5.33 -13.32 -29.47
CA ARG A 165 4.72 -14.61 -29.84
C ARG A 165 3.67 -14.50 -30.94
N ARG A 166 3.16 -13.31 -31.25
CA ARG A 166 2.29 -13.11 -32.42
C ARG A 166 3.05 -13.09 -33.74
N THR A 167 4.35 -12.80 -33.72
CA THR A 167 5.17 -12.64 -34.93
C THR A 167 6.20 -13.74 -35.11
N ILE A 168 6.67 -14.36 -34.02
CA ILE A 168 7.72 -15.39 -34.07
C ILE A 168 7.14 -16.78 -33.82
N PRO A 169 7.25 -17.72 -34.78
CA PRO A 169 6.79 -19.10 -34.62
C PRO A 169 7.53 -19.84 -33.50
N TYR A 170 6.88 -20.87 -32.94
CA TYR A 170 7.54 -21.81 -32.02
C TYR A 170 8.56 -22.68 -32.76
N LYS A 171 9.65 -23.06 -32.06
CA LYS A 171 10.65 -24.03 -32.58
C LYS A 171 10.12 -25.46 -32.57
N ASP A 172 9.35 -25.82 -31.54
CA ASP A 172 8.70 -27.14 -31.44
C ASP A 172 7.64 -27.29 -32.57
N PRO A 173 7.74 -28.34 -33.40
CA PRO A 173 6.79 -28.60 -34.48
C PRO A 173 5.32 -28.62 -34.04
N ARG A 174 5.00 -29.16 -32.86
CA ARG A 174 3.60 -29.28 -32.39
C ARG A 174 3.00 -27.91 -32.07
N LEU A 175 3.75 -27.09 -31.33
CA LEU A 175 3.34 -25.73 -31.00
C LEU A 175 3.31 -24.82 -32.23
N LYS A 176 4.22 -25.04 -33.18
CA LYS A 176 4.22 -24.32 -34.46
C LYS A 176 2.95 -24.60 -35.27
N ARG A 177 2.51 -25.87 -35.32
CA ARG A 177 1.27 -26.24 -35.99
C ARG A 177 0.05 -25.55 -35.39
N ARG A 178 -0.10 -25.59 -34.05
CA ARG A 178 -1.20 -24.91 -33.36
C ARG A 178 -1.18 -23.40 -33.58
N TRP A 179 0.01 -22.79 -33.52
CA TRP A 179 0.17 -21.36 -33.78
C TRP A 179 -0.22 -20.96 -35.22
N LEU A 180 0.13 -21.77 -36.22
CA LEU A 180 -0.29 -21.56 -37.60
C LEU A 180 -1.81 -21.73 -37.77
N GLU A 181 -2.37 -22.75 -37.13
CA GLU A 181 -3.81 -23.02 -37.15
C GLU A 181 -4.62 -21.85 -36.58
N GLU A 182 -4.23 -21.32 -35.42
CA GLU A 182 -4.86 -20.13 -34.82
C GLU A 182 -4.82 -18.92 -35.77
N ARG A 183 -3.69 -18.69 -36.46
CA ARG A 183 -3.57 -17.59 -37.44
C ARG A 183 -4.45 -17.78 -38.66
N ILE A 184 -4.51 -19.00 -39.20
CA ILE A 184 -5.38 -19.31 -40.34
C ILE A 184 -6.84 -19.12 -39.94
N GLN A 185 -7.23 -19.56 -38.75
CA GLN A 185 -8.59 -19.39 -38.22
C GLN A 185 -8.96 -17.91 -38.07
N GLU A 186 -8.07 -17.08 -37.53
CA GLU A 186 -8.30 -15.63 -37.45
C GLU A 186 -8.52 -14.99 -38.83
N GLN A 187 -7.70 -15.35 -39.83
CA GLN A 187 -7.84 -14.82 -41.19
C GLN A 187 -9.08 -15.35 -41.89
N SER A 188 -9.41 -16.64 -41.73
CA SER A 188 -10.63 -17.20 -42.31
C SER A 188 -11.87 -16.58 -41.69
N ALA A 189 -11.87 -16.32 -40.38
CA ALA A 189 -12.99 -15.66 -39.70
C ALA A 189 -13.18 -14.22 -40.19
N ALA A 190 -12.08 -13.49 -40.42
CA ALA A 190 -12.13 -12.14 -41.00
C ALA A 190 -12.72 -12.15 -42.42
N LEU A 191 -12.30 -13.09 -43.28
CA LEU A 191 -12.84 -13.23 -44.63
C LEU A 191 -14.32 -13.62 -44.64
N VAL A 192 -14.73 -14.57 -43.80
CA VAL A 192 -16.15 -14.96 -43.69
C VAL A 192 -16.99 -13.77 -43.28
N LYS A 193 -16.52 -12.98 -42.32
CA LYS A 193 -17.22 -11.78 -41.88
C LYS A 193 -17.37 -10.76 -43.02
N GLU A 194 -16.30 -10.51 -43.78
CA GLU A 194 -16.34 -9.60 -44.94
C GLU A 194 -17.35 -10.08 -46.00
N VAL A 195 -17.35 -11.37 -46.32
CA VAL A 195 -18.32 -11.96 -47.26
C VAL A 195 -19.76 -11.87 -46.74
N GLU A 196 -19.98 -12.03 -45.44
CA GLU A 196 -21.30 -11.86 -44.82
C GLU A 196 -21.78 -10.40 -44.87
N GLU A 197 -20.87 -9.44 -44.66
CA GLU A 197 -21.16 -8.00 -44.79
C GLU A 197 -21.52 -7.66 -46.25
N ASP A 198 -20.70 -8.06 -47.22
CA ASP A 198 -20.97 -7.86 -48.66
C ASP A 198 -22.31 -8.48 -49.09
N ARG A 199 -22.63 -9.66 -48.56
CA ARG A 199 -23.91 -10.32 -48.84
C ARG A 199 -25.09 -9.48 -48.33
N GLY A 200 -24.98 -8.90 -47.14
CA GLY A 200 -26.00 -8.01 -46.58
C GLY A 200 -26.23 -6.77 -47.44
N ASP A 201 -25.15 -6.18 -47.95
CA ASP A 201 -25.22 -5.02 -48.85
C ASP A 201 -25.91 -5.36 -50.18
N LEU A 202 -25.60 -6.53 -50.75
CA LEU A 202 -26.27 -7.02 -51.97
C LEU A 202 -27.76 -7.27 -51.73
N ASP A 203 -28.12 -7.91 -50.62
CA ASP A 203 -29.53 -8.17 -50.27
C ASP A 203 -30.31 -6.85 -50.11
N SER A 204 -29.70 -5.82 -49.50
CA SER A 204 -30.27 -4.48 -49.40
C SER A 204 -30.48 -3.83 -50.77
N PHE A 205 -29.49 -3.91 -51.65
CA PHE A 205 -29.58 -3.38 -53.02
C PHE A 205 -30.69 -4.07 -53.83
N PHE A 206 -30.82 -5.41 -53.74
CA PHE A 206 -31.90 -6.12 -54.42
C PHE A 206 -33.28 -5.74 -53.88
N ALA A 207 -33.42 -5.51 -52.57
CA ALA A 207 -34.67 -5.04 -51.99
C ALA A 207 -35.07 -3.64 -52.51
N GLU A 208 -34.11 -2.74 -52.71
CA GLU A 208 -34.35 -1.42 -53.32
C GLU A 208 -34.77 -1.54 -54.79
N LEU A 209 -34.12 -2.42 -55.56
CA LEU A 209 -34.50 -2.69 -56.95
C LEU A 209 -35.92 -3.24 -57.05
N ASP A 210 -36.26 -4.24 -56.23
CA ASP A 210 -37.60 -4.83 -56.21
C ASP A 210 -38.67 -3.78 -55.85
N ALA A 211 -38.38 -2.90 -54.88
CA ALA A 211 -39.26 -1.79 -54.52
C ALA A 211 -39.44 -0.79 -55.68
N SER A 212 -38.37 -0.45 -56.40
CA SER A 212 -38.41 0.44 -57.57
C SER A 212 -39.21 -0.17 -58.72
N VAL A 213 -39.01 -1.46 -58.99
CA VAL A 213 -39.77 -2.20 -60.01
C VAL A 213 -41.24 -2.27 -59.63
N ALA A 214 -41.57 -2.55 -58.37
CA ALA A 214 -42.95 -2.58 -57.88
C ALA A 214 -43.64 -1.20 -58.03
N ALA A 215 -42.94 -0.11 -57.69
CA ALA A 215 -43.46 1.25 -57.88
C ALA A 215 -43.70 1.57 -59.36
N SER A 216 -42.76 1.20 -60.23
CA SER A 216 -42.88 1.41 -61.68
C SER A 216 -44.06 0.63 -62.28
N LYS A 217 -44.26 -0.63 -61.85
CA LYS A 217 -45.42 -1.44 -62.24
C LYS A 217 -46.73 -0.81 -61.79
N ALA A 218 -46.82 -0.35 -60.55
CA ALA A 218 -48.02 0.31 -60.02
C ALA A 218 -48.36 1.60 -60.79
N GLN A 219 -47.36 2.39 -61.19
CA GLN A 219 -47.56 3.57 -62.03
C GLN A 219 -48.09 3.20 -63.42
N MET A 220 -47.55 2.15 -64.03
CA MET A 220 -48.05 1.64 -65.32
C MET A 220 -49.50 1.17 -65.21
N GLU A 221 -49.85 0.40 -64.18
CA GLU A 221 -51.22 -0.07 -63.94
C GLU A 221 -52.19 1.10 -63.72
N GLN A 222 -51.78 2.13 -62.98
CA GLN A 222 -52.58 3.35 -62.79
C GLN A 222 -52.77 4.11 -64.12
N ALA A 223 -51.72 4.23 -64.92
CA ALA A 223 -51.78 4.87 -66.23
C ALA A 223 -52.73 4.10 -67.16
N GLU A 224 -52.62 2.77 -67.21
CA GLU A 224 -53.49 1.89 -67.98
C GLU A 224 -54.95 2.00 -67.52
N ALA A 225 -55.21 1.94 -66.20
CA ALA A 225 -56.55 2.13 -65.64
C ALA A 225 -57.13 3.52 -65.98
N SER A 226 -56.30 4.57 -65.94
CA SER A 226 -56.71 5.92 -66.33
C SER A 226 -57.05 6.03 -67.82
N PHE A 227 -56.31 5.31 -68.68
CA PHE A 227 -56.54 5.24 -70.11
C PHE A 227 -57.85 4.50 -70.42
N LEU A 228 -58.06 3.35 -69.78
CA LEU A 228 -59.30 2.58 -69.90
C LEU A 228 -60.51 3.39 -69.41
N ARG A 229 -60.38 4.15 -68.31
CA ARG A 229 -61.44 5.02 -67.79
C ARG A 229 -61.77 6.18 -68.75
N ARG A 230 -60.78 6.77 -69.43
CA ARG A 230 -61.03 7.79 -70.48
C ARG A 230 -61.76 7.23 -71.71
N ARG A 231 -61.69 5.92 -71.95
CA ARG A 231 -62.34 5.26 -73.08
C ARG A 231 -63.78 4.80 -72.76
N ALA A 232 -64.22 4.87 -71.50
CA ALA A 232 -65.59 4.53 -71.10
C ALA A 232 -66.58 5.67 -71.45
N PRO A 233 -67.74 5.38 -72.09
CA PRO A 233 -68.70 6.40 -72.53
C PRO A 233 -69.47 7.04 -71.36
N SER A 234 -69.77 8.33 -71.45
CA SER A 234 -70.45 9.12 -70.40
C SER A 234 -71.95 8.81 -70.30
N GLU A 235 -72.42 8.27 -69.18
CA GLU A 235 -73.85 8.24 -68.86
C GLU A 235 -74.30 9.61 -68.31
N GLY A 236 -75.27 10.22 -69.00
CA GLY A 236 -75.77 11.56 -68.75
C GLY A 236 -76.74 11.64 -67.56
N GLY A 237 -76.55 12.66 -66.72
CA GLY A 237 -77.57 13.16 -65.81
C GLY A 237 -78.36 14.29 -66.46
N GLN A 238 -79.69 14.16 -66.56
CA GLN A 238 -80.59 15.30 -66.77
C GLN A 238 -81.74 15.26 -65.77
N SER A 239 -81.88 16.41 -65.12
CA SER A 239 -82.88 16.88 -64.18
C SER A 239 -84.29 16.95 -64.76
N SER A 240 -85.28 16.62 -63.95
CA SER A 240 -86.70 16.85 -64.18
C SER A 240 -87.12 18.28 -63.78
N SER A 241 -87.89 18.98 -64.64
CA SER A 241 -89.22 19.57 -64.31
C SER A 241 -89.77 20.56 -65.38
N ASN A 242 -91.04 20.33 -65.72
CA ASN A 242 -92.15 21.22 -66.11
C ASN A 242 -92.13 22.02 -67.43
N ARG A 243 -93.21 21.89 -68.25
CA ARG A 243 -94.44 22.70 -68.16
C ARG A 243 -95.56 22.20 -69.10
N ALA A 244 -96.81 22.49 -68.71
CA ALA A 244 -98.03 22.39 -69.50
C ALA A 244 -98.25 23.63 -70.40
N ASP A 245 -99.17 23.44 -71.35
CA ASP A 245 -99.70 24.31 -72.44
C ASP A 245 -98.81 24.51 -73.68
#